data_AF-A0A960DC99-F1
#
_entry.id   AF-A0A960DC99-F1
#
_cell.length_a   1.000
_cell.length_b   1.000
_cell.length_c   1.000
_cell.angle_alpha   90.00
_cell.angle_beta   90.00
_cell.angle_gamma   90.00
#
_symmetry.space_group_name_H-M   'P 1'
#
loop_
_entity.id
_entity.type
_entity.pdbx_description
1 polymer ?
#
loop_
_entity_poly.entity_id
_entity_poly.type
_entity_poly.pdbx_seq_one_letter_code
_entity_poly.pdbx_strand_id
1 'polypeptide(L)' 'MPEGDTVFRTAAKLRTALVGKELTRCDVRVPRYATVDLTGHRVDEVLSRGKHLFIRVGAAS' A
#
# COMPACT_ATOMS: atom_id res chain seq x y z
N MET A 1 -7.48 -19.08 -2.78
CA MET A 1 -7.09 -17.89 -3.57
C MET A 1 -7.65 -16.67 -2.82
N PRO A 2 -6.96 -15.51 -2.74
CA PRO A 2 -7.58 -14.33 -2.12
C PRO A 2 -8.81 -13.91 -2.93
N GLU A 3 -9.98 -14.00 -2.31
CA GLU A 3 -11.21 -13.45 -2.86
C GLU A 3 -11.38 -11.98 -2.42
N GLY A 4 -12.43 -11.32 -2.90
CA GLY A 4 -12.65 -9.89 -2.61
C GLY A 4 -12.79 -9.61 -1.11
N ASP A 5 -13.41 -10.53 -0.36
CA ASP A 5 -13.54 -10.46 1.10
C ASP A 5 -12.18 -10.51 1.82
N THR A 6 -11.25 -11.33 1.31
CA THR A 6 -9.90 -11.50 1.83
C THR A 6 -9.07 -10.24 1.59
N VAL A 7 -9.19 -9.65 0.40
CA VAL A 7 -8.53 -8.39 0.06
C VAL A 7 -9.11 -7.24 0.87
N PHE A 8 -10.43 -7.21 1.08
CA PHE A 8 -11.09 -6.21 1.94
C PHE A 8 -10.57 -6.26 3.38
N ARG A 9 -10.51 -7.45 3.99
CA ARG A 9 -9.97 -7.63 5.36
C ARG A 9 -8.49 -7.25 5.44
N THR A 10 -7.72 -7.58 4.42
CA THR A 10 -6.31 -7.18 4.33
C THR A 10 -6.16 -5.66 4.26
N ALA A 11 -6.95 -4.99 3.40
CA ALA A 11 -6.95 -3.54 3.29
C ALA A 11 -7.33 -2.86 4.62
N ALA A 12 -8.31 -3.39 5.35
CA ALA A 12 -8.70 -2.86 6.66
C ALA A 12 -7.55 -2.93 7.69
N LYS A 13 -6.87 -4.08 7.78
CA LYS A 13 -5.71 -4.25 8.67
C LYS A 13 -4.57 -3.29 8.31
N LEU A 14 -4.25 -3.20 7.03
CA LEU A 14 -3.19 -2.32 6.54
C LEU A 14 -3.54 -0.84 6.75
N ARG A 15 -4.81 -0.45 6.56
CA ARG A 15 -5.28 0.92 6.83
C ARG A 15 -5.00 1.33 8.27
N THR A 16 -5.40 0.51 9.24
CA THR A 16 -5.13 0.76 10.66
C THR A 16 -3.64 0.83 10.97
N ALA A 17 -2.83 0.01 10.29
CA ALA A 17 -1.40 -0.06 10.55
C ALA A 17 -0.61 1.09 9.93
N LEU A 18 -0.99 1.59 8.74
CA LEU A 18 -0.14 2.40 7.89
C LEU A 18 -0.64 3.82 7.61
N VAL A 19 -1.96 4.05 7.50
CA VAL A 19 -2.47 5.36 7.07
C VAL A 19 -2.04 6.46 8.04
N GLY A 20 -1.56 7.57 7.49
CA GLY A 20 -1.03 8.72 8.23
C GLY A 20 0.41 8.54 8.75
N LYS A 21 1.00 7.36 8.59
CA LYS A 21 2.40 7.10 8.99
C LYS A 21 3.36 7.30 7.82
N GLU A 22 4.57 7.69 8.17
CA GLU A 22 5.69 7.80 7.25
C GLU A 22 6.33 6.43 7.01
N LEU A 23 6.67 6.13 5.76
CA LEU A 23 7.44 4.95 5.41
C LEU A 23 8.90 5.17 5.78
N THR A 24 9.43 4.36 6.69
CA THR A 24 10.85 4.40 7.09
C THR A 24 11.75 3.49 6.24
N ARG A 25 11.14 2.63 5.40
CA ARG A 25 11.84 1.75 4.46
C ARG A 25 10.91 1.36 3.31
N CYS A 26 11.45 1.29 2.10
CA CYS A 26 10.78 0.77 0.91
C CYS A 26 11.66 -0.28 0.20
N ASP A 27 11.06 -1.37 -0.28
CA ASP A 27 11.73 -2.40 -1.10
C ASP A 27 10.70 -2.96 -2.10
N VAL A 28 10.93 -2.72 -3.39
CA VAL A 28 10.04 -3.17 -4.47
C VAL A 28 10.73 -4.25 -5.30
N ARG A 29 10.31 -5.50 -5.10
CA ARG A 29 10.92 -6.69 -5.73
C ARG A 29 10.50 -6.96 -7.17
N VAL A 30 9.90 -5.98 -7.84
CA VAL A 30 9.52 -6.05 -9.25
C VAL A 30 10.61 -5.31 -10.05
N PRO A 31 11.34 -5.97 -10.98
CA PRO A 31 12.51 -5.37 -11.62
C PRO A 31 12.28 -4.01 -12.26
N ARG A 32 11.11 -3.81 -12.88
CA ARG A 32 10.72 -2.52 -13.50
C ARG A 32 10.70 -1.34 -12.52
N TYR A 33 10.53 -1.60 -11.22
CA TYR A 33 10.39 -0.59 -10.18
C TYR A 33 11.45 -0.73 -9.07
N ALA A 34 12.54 -1.47 -9.31
CA ALA A 34 13.52 -1.80 -8.28
C ALA A 34 14.23 -0.57 -7.67
N THR A 35 14.28 0.55 -8.40
CA THR A 35 14.88 1.81 -7.96
C THR A 35 13.87 2.80 -7.37
N VAL A 36 12.59 2.43 -7.29
CA VAL A 36 11.57 3.27 -6.66
C VAL A 36 11.79 3.24 -5.15
N ASP A 37 11.99 4.42 -4.56
CA ASP A 37 12.04 4.62 -3.13
C ASP A 37 10.93 5.56 -2.69
N LEU A 38 10.10 5.08 -1.77
CA LEU A 38 8.99 5.84 -1.18
C LEU A 38 9.27 6.22 0.28
N THR A 39 10.50 6.00 0.77
CA THR A 39 10.91 6.36 2.13
C THR A 39 10.74 7.86 2.35
N GLY A 40 10.27 8.25 3.54
CA GLY A 40 9.95 9.64 3.88
C GLY A 40 8.58 10.12 3.39
N HIS A 41 7.88 9.36 2.53
CA HIS A 41 6.50 9.66 2.16
C HIS A 41 5.50 9.04 3.14
N ARG A 42 4.35 9.71 3.29
CA ARG A 42 3.23 9.22 4.09
C ARG A 42 2.31 8.33 3.27
N VAL A 43 1.71 7.34 3.94
CA VAL A 43 0.61 6.56 3.36
C VAL A 43 -0.70 7.33 3.55
N ASP A 44 -1.27 7.79 2.45
CA ASP A 44 -2.47 8.63 2.45
C ASP A 44 -3.74 7.78 2.49
N GLU A 45 -3.75 6.67 1.76
CA GLU A 45 -4.93 5.81 1.65
C GLU A 45 -4.56 4.34 1.47
N VAL A 46 -5.37 3.46 2.08
CA VAL A 46 -5.38 2.02 1.77
C VAL A 46 -6.82 1.58 1.52
N LEU A 47 -7.07 1.04 0.32
CA LEU A 47 -8.40 0.61 -0.11
C LEU A 47 -8.36 -0.68 -0.92
N SER A 48 -9.50 -1.35 -1.02
CA SER A 48 -9.70 -2.48 -1.92
C SER A 48 -10.79 -2.17 -2.93
N ARG A 49 -10.63 -2.69 -4.15
CA ARG A 49 -11.65 -2.66 -5.22
C ARG A 49 -11.74 -4.05 -5.83
N GLY A 50 -12.79 -4.79 -5.49
CA GLY A 50 -12.89 -6.20 -5.83
C GLY A 50 -11.69 -6.99 -5.31
N LYS A 51 -10.88 -7.57 -6.20
CA LYS A 51 -9.69 -8.35 -5.84
C LYS A 51 -8.39 -7.53 -5.84
N HIS A 52 -8.47 -6.21 -6.01
CA HIS A 52 -7.32 -5.32 -6.07
C HIS A 52 -7.13 -4.57 -4.75
N LEU A 53 -5.88 -4.50 -4.28
CA LEU A 53 -5.44 -3.70 -3.14
C LEU A 53 -4.68 -2.47 -3.66
N PHE A 54 -5.06 -1.29 -3.19
CA PHE A 54 -4.40 -0.03 -3.51
C PHE A 54 -3.83 0.58 -2.23
N ILE A 55 -2.60 1.08 -2.33
CA ILE A 55 -1.92 1.87 -1.30
C ILE A 55 -1.44 3.14 -1.98
N ARG A 56 -1.91 4.30 -1.51
CA ARG A 56 -1.53 5.62 -2.04
C ARG A 56 -0.51 6.25 -1.12
N VAL A 57 0.56 6.77 -1.71
CA VAL A 57 1.74 7.26 -1.00
C VAL A 57 2.26 8.53 -1.64
N GLY A 58 2.32 9.62 -0.87
CA GLY A 58 2.96 10.86 -1.28
C GLY A 58 2.29 11.53 -2.50
N ALA A 59 3.09 12.16 -3.36
CA ALA A 59 2.60 12.94 -4.50
C ALA A 59 1.93 12.10 -5.62
N ALA A 60 1.95 10.77 -5.50
CA ALA A 60 1.26 9.85 -6.40
C ALA A 60 -0.18 9.51 -5.95
N SER A 61 -0.65 10.12 -4.85
CA SER A 61 -1.97 9.93 -4.24
C SER A 61 -3.09 10.73 -4.91
#